data_AF-A0A183LHF1-F1
#
_entry.id   AF-A0A183LHF1-F1
#
_cell.length_a   1.000
_cell.length_b   1.000
_cell.length_c   1.000
_cell.angle_alpha   90.00
_cell.angle_beta   90.00
_cell.angle_gamma   90.00
#
_symmetry.space_group_name_H-M   'P 1'
#
loop_
_entity.id
_entity.type
_entity.pdbx_description
1 polymer ?
#
loop_
_entity_poly.entity_id
_entity_poly.type
_entity_poly.pdbx_seq_one_letter_code
_entity_poly.pdbx_strand_id
1 'polypeptide(L)'
;MEDNWKGIKETLTSTCQEVLCRNKRRHKKWISVDTLDNIQERENKKTVINNDLKQLYDTTKKLVRKHSKPERLIKDKKCKPITEIQEQKKRWLEHFVELLYSPAPLDSQDIEAAHTDIHLDVTLPTVEEIRMAII
;
A
#
# COMPACT_ATOMS: atom_id res chain seq x y z
N MET A 1 19.20 -16.86 -80.00
CA MET A 1 18.01 -16.03 -79.72
C MET A 1 17.65 -16.07 -78.22
N GLU A 2 17.83 -17.21 -77.53
CA GLU A 2 17.73 -17.31 -76.06
C GLU A 2 18.51 -16.23 -75.28
N ASP A 3 19.74 -15.95 -75.68
CA ASP A 3 20.64 -15.09 -74.90
C ASP A 3 20.15 -13.64 -74.82
N ASN A 4 19.51 -13.14 -75.89
CA ASN A 4 18.92 -11.81 -75.90
C ASN A 4 17.72 -11.74 -74.95
N TRP A 5 16.89 -12.79 -74.95
CA TRP A 5 15.75 -12.89 -74.04
C TRP A 5 16.19 -12.98 -72.58
N LYS A 6 17.28 -13.69 -72.31
CA LYS A 6 17.90 -13.76 -70.99
C LYS A 6 18.37 -12.38 -70.51
N GLY A 7 19.04 -11.61 -71.36
CA GLY A 7 19.50 -10.26 -71.03
C GLY A 7 18.35 -9.28 -70.72
N ILE A 8 17.25 -9.38 -71.45
CA ILE A 8 16.04 -8.58 -71.20
C ILE A 8 15.43 -8.94 -69.83
N LYS A 9 15.36 -10.23 -69.51
CA LYS A 9 14.80 -10.69 -68.22
C LYS A 9 15.66 -10.24 -67.04
N GLU A 10 16.98 -10.27 -67.17
CA GLU A 10 17.93 -9.83 -66.15
C GLU A 10 17.89 -8.32 -65.92
N THR A 11 17.83 -7.53 -66.99
CA THR A 11 17.70 -6.06 -66.89
C THR A 11 16.40 -5.65 -66.21
N LEU A 12 15.28 -6.26 -66.61
CA LEU A 12 13.97 -5.98 -65.98
C LEU A 12 13.95 -6.37 -64.50
N THR A 13 14.56 -7.51 -64.16
CA THR A 13 14.71 -7.96 -62.77
C THR A 13 15.58 -7.01 -61.95
N SER A 14 16.66 -6.49 -62.54
CA SER A 14 17.56 -5.52 -61.89
C SER A 14 16.84 -4.20 -61.63
N THR A 15 16.15 -3.65 -62.63
CA THR A 15 15.38 -2.41 -62.48
C THR A 15 14.27 -2.56 -61.44
N CYS A 16 13.55 -3.69 -61.42
CA CYS A 16 12.57 -3.96 -60.37
C CYS A 16 13.22 -4.06 -58.98
N GLN A 17 14.40 -4.66 -58.84
CA GLN A 17 15.11 -4.74 -57.55
C GLN A 17 15.63 -3.38 -57.07
N GLU A 18 16.01 -2.50 -57.99
CA GLU A 18 16.48 -1.14 -57.74
C GLU A 18 15.32 -0.20 -57.36
N VAL A 19 14.25 -0.19 -58.16
CA VAL A 19 13.05 0.63 -57.93
C VAL A 19 12.30 0.18 -56.66
N LEU A 20 12.16 -1.13 -56.44
CA LEU A 20 11.53 -1.65 -55.22
C LEU A 20 12.47 -1.62 -54.01
N CYS A 21 13.68 -1.04 -54.14
CA CYS A 21 14.71 -0.90 -53.11
C CYS A 21 14.74 -2.11 -52.20
N ARG A 22 15.37 -3.24 -52.60
CA ARG A 22 15.49 -4.49 -51.82
C ARG A 22 15.26 -4.22 -50.34
N ASN A 23 14.00 -4.38 -49.92
CA ASN A 23 13.59 -3.98 -48.59
C ASN A 23 14.09 -5.11 -47.71
N LYS A 24 15.40 -5.14 -47.49
CA LYS A 24 16.04 -5.91 -46.43
C LYS A 24 15.23 -5.45 -45.25
N ARG A 25 14.33 -6.30 -44.77
CA ARG A 25 13.67 -6.10 -43.49
C ARG A 25 14.82 -5.98 -42.52
N ARG A 26 15.30 -4.74 -42.33
CA ARG A 26 16.32 -4.42 -41.36
C ARG A 26 15.65 -4.92 -40.10
N HIS A 27 16.22 -5.97 -39.52
CA HIS A 27 15.71 -6.54 -38.30
C HIS A 27 15.38 -5.34 -37.41
N LYS A 28 14.08 -5.11 -37.19
CA LYS A 28 13.67 -3.91 -36.49
C LYS A 28 14.20 -4.12 -35.08
N LYS A 29 15.15 -3.29 -34.64
CA LYS A 29 15.86 -3.47 -33.37
C LYS A 29 14.90 -3.55 -32.17
N TRP A 30 13.67 -3.03 -32.32
CA TRP A 30 12.62 -3.14 -31.31
C TRP A 30 12.05 -4.56 -31.14
N ILE A 31 12.17 -5.45 -32.13
CA ILE A 31 11.78 -6.87 -32.04
C ILE A 31 13.01 -7.73 -31.69
N SER A 32 13.92 -7.23 -30.85
CA SER A 32 14.99 -8.06 -30.31
C SER A 32 14.42 -9.09 -29.33
N VAL A 33 15.01 -10.28 -29.25
CA VAL A 33 14.70 -11.27 -28.20
C VAL A 33 14.87 -10.66 -26.81
N ASP A 34 15.89 -9.81 -26.65
CA ASP A 34 16.12 -9.03 -25.43
C ASP A 34 14.92 -8.13 -25.07
N THR A 35 14.19 -7.56 -26.05
CA THR A 35 12.98 -6.78 -25.76
C THR A 35 11.88 -7.67 -25.18
N LEU A 36 11.75 -8.90 -25.69
CA LEU A 36 10.75 -9.86 -25.21
C LEU A 36 11.09 -10.34 -23.78
N ASP A 37 12.36 -10.64 -23.51
CA ASP A 37 12.83 -11.06 -22.19
C ASP A 37 12.59 -9.96 -21.15
N ASN A 38 12.87 -8.69 -21.49
CA ASN A 38 12.59 -7.54 -20.64
C ASN A 38 11.08 -7.33 -20.37
N ILE A 39 10.21 -7.65 -21.34
CA ILE A 39 8.75 -7.61 -21.14
C ILE A 39 8.33 -8.71 -20.16
N GLN A 40 8.81 -9.94 -20.38
CA GLN A 40 8.49 -11.07 -19.51
C GLN A 40 8.97 -10.85 -18.07
N GLU A 41 10.16 -10.27 -17.88
CA GLU A 41 10.70 -9.95 -16.57
C GLU A 41 9.82 -8.92 -15.83
N ARG A 42 9.30 -7.92 -16.53
CA ARG A 42 8.36 -6.93 -15.97
C ARG A 42 7.04 -7.55 -15.57
N GLU A 43 6.52 -8.47 -16.37
CA GLU A 43 5.31 -9.22 -16.03
C GLU A 43 5.51 -10.08 -14.78
N ASN A 44 6.63 -10.79 -14.69
CA ASN A 44 6.97 -11.60 -13.52
C ASN A 44 7.12 -10.75 -12.25
N LYS A 45 7.75 -9.58 -12.32
CA LYS A 45 7.82 -8.66 -11.17
C LYS A 45 6.43 -8.19 -10.73
N LYS A 46 5.55 -7.90 -11.69
CA LYS A 46 4.16 -7.50 -11.42
C LYS A 46 3.35 -8.62 -10.76
N THR A 47 3.52 -9.87 -11.20
CA THR A 47 2.81 -11.02 -10.60
C THR A 47 3.27 -11.30 -9.17
N VAL A 48 4.57 -11.17 -8.89
CA VAL A 48 5.12 -11.27 -7.52
C VAL A 48 4.49 -10.23 -6.60
N ILE A 49 4.51 -8.95 -6.98
CA ILE A 49 3.91 -7.86 -6.18
C ILE A 49 2.41 -8.09 -5.96
N ASN A 50 1.67 -8.50 -6.99
CA ASN A 50 0.24 -8.77 -6.86
C ASN A 50 -0.05 -9.94 -5.90
N ASN A 51 0.80 -10.98 -5.90
CA ASN A 51 0.67 -12.08 -4.97
C ASN A 51 0.94 -11.63 -3.53
N ASP A 52 1.97 -10.82 -3.30
CA ASP A 52 2.30 -10.26 -1.98
C ASP A 52 1.15 -9.37 -1.46
N LEU A 53 0.58 -8.52 -2.32
CA LEU A 53 -0.58 -7.69 -2.00
C LEU A 53 -1.81 -8.54 -1.65
N LYS A 54 -2.04 -9.64 -2.37
CA LYS A 54 -3.12 -10.58 -2.08
C LYS A 54 -2.93 -11.22 -0.70
N GLN A 55 -1.71 -11.64 -0.35
CA GLN A 55 -1.41 -12.19 0.98
C GLN A 55 -1.60 -11.16 2.10
N LEU A 56 -1.18 -9.91 1.87
CA LEU A 56 -1.41 -8.80 2.80
C LEU A 56 -2.91 -8.55 3.02
N TYR A 57 -3.70 -8.55 1.94
CA TYR A 57 -5.15 -8.40 2.01
C TYR A 57 -5.80 -9.54 2.82
N ASP A 58 -5.45 -10.79 2.52
CA ASP A 58 -5.99 -11.96 3.22
C ASP A 58 -5.63 -11.97 4.72
N THR A 59 -4.39 -11.55 5.05
CA THR A 59 -3.93 -11.41 6.44
C THR A 59 -4.69 -10.31 7.17
N THR A 60 -4.87 -9.15 6.53
CA THR A 60 -5.63 -8.03 7.09
C THR A 60 -7.09 -8.42 7.32
N LYS A 61 -7.73 -9.08 6.35
CA LYS A 61 -9.08 -9.61 6.47
C LYS A 61 -9.22 -10.59 7.64
N LYS A 62 -8.22 -11.46 7.85
CA LYS A 62 -8.16 -12.38 9.00
C LYS A 62 -8.02 -11.64 10.33
N LEU A 63 -7.20 -10.59 10.40
CA LEU A 63 -7.05 -9.76 11.60
C LEU A 63 -8.34 -9.00 11.94
N VAL A 64 -8.94 -8.33 10.96
CA VAL A 64 -10.22 -7.62 11.15
C VAL A 64 -11.31 -8.58 11.65
N ARG A 65 -11.38 -9.80 11.10
CA ARG A 65 -12.32 -10.81 11.57
C ARG A 65 -12.06 -11.25 13.02
N LYS A 66 -10.80 -11.33 13.45
CA LYS A 66 -10.43 -11.67 14.84
C LYS A 66 -10.78 -10.58 15.85
N HIS A 67 -10.68 -9.30 15.47
CA HIS A 67 -10.99 -8.15 16.32
C HIS A 67 -12.43 -7.63 16.15
N SER A 68 -13.28 -8.35 15.41
CA SER A 68 -14.67 -7.95 15.10
C SER A 68 -15.61 -7.93 16.32
N LYS A 69 -15.16 -8.35 17.50
CA LYS A 69 -15.88 -8.14 18.76
C LYS A 69 -15.33 -6.88 19.42
N PRO A 70 -16.06 -5.74 19.40
CA PRO A 70 -15.68 -4.63 20.26
C PRO A 70 -15.85 -5.08 21.71
N GLU A 71 -14.72 -5.19 22.43
CA GLU A 71 -14.66 -5.56 23.84
C GLU A 71 -15.25 -4.47 24.77
N ARG A 72 -15.48 -3.26 24.22
CA ARG A 72 -16.22 -2.19 24.87
C ARG A 72 -17.49 -1.87 24.10
N LEU A 73 -18.63 -2.12 24.72
CA LEU A 73 -19.93 -1.66 24.26
C LEU A 73 -19.94 -0.12 24.26
N ILE A 74 -20.14 0.49 23.09
CA ILE A 74 -20.36 1.94 22.98
C ILE A 74 -21.74 2.21 23.58
N LYS A 75 -21.79 2.85 24.76
CA LYS A 75 -23.03 3.11 25.52
C LYS A 75 -23.58 4.49 25.20
N ASP A 76 -24.85 4.63 24.82
CA ASP A 76 -25.53 5.90 24.54
C ASP A 76 -25.53 6.88 25.75
N LYS A 77 -26.01 8.13 25.56
CA LYS A 77 -26.13 9.11 26.66
C LYS A 77 -27.06 8.63 27.80
N LYS A 78 -27.82 7.55 27.60
CA LYS A 78 -28.75 6.92 28.56
C LYS A 78 -28.19 5.58 29.10
N CYS A 79 -26.89 5.33 28.92
CA CYS A 79 -26.17 4.12 29.32
C CYS A 79 -26.62 2.80 28.68
N LYS A 80 -27.40 2.83 27.59
CA LYS A 80 -27.80 1.64 26.83
C LYS A 80 -26.74 1.23 25.80
N PRO A 81 -26.45 -0.07 25.64
CA PRO A 81 -25.49 -0.55 24.65
C PRO A 81 -26.02 -0.36 23.23
N ILE A 82 -25.23 0.32 22.38
CA ILE A 82 -25.54 0.50 20.96
C ILE A 82 -24.99 -0.71 20.20
N THR A 83 -25.90 -1.58 19.73
CA THR A 83 -25.56 -2.81 19.00
C THR A 83 -25.43 -2.61 17.50
N GLU A 84 -25.93 -1.50 16.94
CA GLU A 84 -25.97 -1.25 15.51
C GLU A 84 -24.81 -0.34 15.03
N ILE A 85 -24.09 -0.77 14.00
CA ILE A 85 -22.92 -0.07 13.43
C ILE A 85 -23.29 1.35 12.95
N GLN A 86 -24.51 1.54 12.43
CA GLN A 86 -24.98 2.85 11.95
C GLN A 86 -25.18 3.85 13.09
N GLU A 87 -25.76 3.41 14.21
CA GLU A 87 -25.93 4.24 15.40
C GLU A 87 -24.58 4.58 16.05
N GLN A 88 -23.61 3.66 16.04
CA GLN A 88 -22.25 3.94 16.48
C GLN A 88 -21.60 5.03 15.63
N LYS A 89 -21.70 4.92 14.29
CA LYS A 89 -21.17 5.94 13.36
C LYS A 89 -21.83 7.30 13.55
N LYS A 90 -23.15 7.35 13.70
CA LYS A 90 -23.89 8.59 13.97
C LYS A 90 -23.38 9.27 15.23
N ARG A 91 -23.17 8.50 16.30
CA ARG A 91 -22.66 9.04 17.56
C ARG A 91 -21.20 9.47 17.50
N TRP A 92 -20.36 8.75 16.76
CA TRP A 92 -19.00 9.20 16.45
C TRP A 92 -19.01 10.55 15.74
N LEU A 93 -19.90 10.72 14.74
CA LEU A 93 -20.03 11.98 14.01
C LEU A 93 -20.49 13.11 14.93
N GLU A 94 -21.50 12.88 15.78
CA GLU A 94 -21.95 13.87 16.78
C GLU A 94 -20.82 14.28 17.72
N HIS A 95 -20.05 13.33 18.25
CA HIS A 95 -18.95 13.62 19.17
C HIS A 95 -17.76 14.32 18.49
N PHE A 96 -17.47 13.99 17.23
CA PHE A 96 -16.46 14.68 16.44
C PHE A 96 -16.85 16.11 16.12
N VAL A 97 -18.12 16.35 15.76
CA VAL A 97 -18.65 17.70 15.54
C VAL A 97 -18.62 18.50 16.84
N GLU A 98 -19.02 17.89 17.96
CA GLU A 98 -18.97 18.52 19.28
C GLU A 98 -17.54 18.88 19.71
N LEU A 99 -16.53 18.06 19.35
CA LEU A 99 -15.12 18.35 19.60
C LEU A 99 -14.56 19.46 18.68
N LEU A 100 -14.90 19.41 17.39
CA LEU A 100 -14.35 20.35 16.39
C LEU A 100 -14.96 21.74 16.48
N TYR A 101 -16.21 21.83 16.91
CA TYR A 101 -16.97 23.07 16.99
C TYR A 101 -17.35 23.46 18.42
N SER A 102 -16.81 22.76 19.43
CA SER A 102 -16.96 23.18 20.83
C SER A 102 -16.35 24.56 21.01
N PRO A 103 -17.06 25.51 21.63
CA PRO A 103 -16.40 26.69 22.17
C PRO A 103 -15.30 26.24 23.13
N ALA A 104 -14.18 26.96 23.15
CA ALA A 104 -13.11 26.70 24.11
C ALA A 104 -13.70 26.57 25.52
N PRO A 105 -13.25 25.60 26.35
CA PRO A 105 -13.75 25.46 27.71
C PRO A 105 -13.70 26.82 28.40
N LEU A 106 -14.87 27.37 28.72
CA LEU A 106 -15.00 28.70 29.29
C LEU A 106 -14.57 28.73 30.76
N ASP A 107 -14.43 27.55 31.35
CA ASP A 107 -13.94 27.38 32.70
C ASP A 107 -12.52 26.83 32.57
N SER A 108 -11.54 27.66 32.96
CA SER A 108 -10.35 27.16 33.64
C SER A 108 -10.85 26.13 34.63
N GLN A 109 -10.66 24.85 34.34
CA GLN A 109 -10.88 23.85 35.35
C GLN A 109 -9.83 24.18 36.39
N ASP A 110 -10.24 24.85 37.47
CA ASP A 110 -9.41 25.08 38.64
C ASP A 110 -9.14 23.70 39.21
N ILE A 111 -8.15 23.03 38.61
CA ILE A 111 -7.45 21.92 39.20
C ILE A 111 -6.74 22.58 40.37
N GLU A 112 -7.42 22.63 41.51
CA GLU A 112 -6.77 22.85 42.79
C GLU A 112 -5.64 21.82 42.81
N ALA A 113 -4.42 22.32 42.61
CA ALA A 113 -3.24 21.50 42.56
C ALA A 113 -3.14 20.84 43.94
N ALA A 114 -3.54 19.58 44.03
CA ALA A 114 -3.22 18.79 45.19
C ALA A 114 -1.70 18.76 45.24
N HIS A 115 -1.11 19.54 46.15
CA HIS A 115 0.27 19.39 46.59
C HIS A 115 0.36 18.06 47.33
N THR A 116 0.28 16.98 46.56
CA THR A 116 0.82 15.71 47.00
C THR A 116 2.30 15.86 46.70
N ASP A 117 3.04 16.40 47.66
CA ASP A 117 4.46 16.11 47.77
C ASP A 117 4.55 14.61 48.00
N ILE A 118 4.45 13.84 46.91
CA ILE A 118 4.87 12.45 46.91
C ILE A 118 6.38 12.56 47.07
N HIS A 119 6.83 12.50 48.32
CA HIS A 119 8.23 12.29 48.67
C HIS A 119 8.59 10.89 48.17
N LEU A 120 8.79 10.78 46.86
CA LEU A 120 9.59 9.73 46.28
C LEU A 120 10.97 9.95 46.88
N ASP A 121 11.33 9.13 47.87
CA ASP A 121 12.71 9.03 48.28
C ASP A 121 13.46 8.50 47.06
N VAL A 122 14.07 9.41 46.30
CA VAL A 122 14.89 9.11 45.12
C VAL A 122 16.25 8.60 45.61
N THR A 123 16.22 7.59 46.48
CA THR A 123 17.42 6.82 46.81
C THR A 123 17.69 5.90 45.65
N LEU A 124 18.84 6.09 44.99
CA LEU A 124 19.32 5.22 43.92
C LEU A 124 19.38 3.77 44.45
N PRO A 125 18.71 2.81 43.79
CA PRO A 125 18.75 1.42 44.22
C PRO A 125 20.17 0.88 44.15
N THR A 126 20.56 0.17 45.20
CA THR A 126 21.87 -0.46 45.29
C THR A 126 21.99 -1.62 44.31
N VAL A 127 23.22 -1.95 43.90
CA VAL A 127 23.49 -3.01 42.92
C VAL A 127 22.97 -4.37 43.41
N GLU A 128 22.94 -4.56 44.72
CA GLU A 128 22.47 -5.75 45.42
C GLU A 128 20.95 -5.92 45.27
N GLU A 129 20.18 -4.84 45.42
CA GLU A 129 18.73 -4.82 45.24
C GLU A 129 18.34 -5.14 43.80
N ILE A 130 19.08 -4.58 42.83
CA ILE A 130 18.86 -4.85 41.40
C ILE A 130 19.12 -6.33 41.09
N ARG A 131 20.14 -6.95 41.69
CA ARG A 131 20.44 -8.38 41.50
C ARG A 131 19.38 -9.30 42.09
N MET A 132 18.79 -8.95 43.23
CA MET A 132 17.76 -9.78 43.86
C MET A 132 16.44 -9.81 43.07
N ALA A 133 16.13 -8.78 42.29
CA ALA A 133 14.85 -8.67 41.58
C ALA A 133 14.83 -9.32 40.18
N ILE A 134 16.00 -9.61 39.60
CA ILE A 134 16.14 -10.14 38.23
C ILE A 134 16.17 -11.69 38.18
N ILE A 135 16.33 -12.36 39.33
CA ILE A 135 16.32 -13.82 39.46
C ILE A 135 14.90 -14.33 39.72
#